data_AF-A0A521WES6-F1
#
_entry.id   AF-A0A521WES6-F1
#
_cell.length_a   1.000
_cell.length_b   1.000
_cell.length_c   1.000
_cell.angle_alpha   90.00
_cell.angle_beta   90.00
_cell.angle_gamma   90.00
#
_symmetry.space_group_name_H-M   'P 1'
#
loop_
_entity.id
_entity.type
_entity.pdbx_description
1 polymer ?
#
loop_
_entity_poly.entity_id
_entity_poly.type
_entity_poly.pdbx_seq_one_letter_code
_entity_poly.pdbx_strand_id
1 'polypeptide(L)'
;MKKKIHNASSVAYNQRECHSCECRNPISVHLTVRPSASLPLFLFIFLWCYSTTFSQPSVLRATPNEFQQYLQFDTTESLEFLVTLLPPFLIQNGIELKEFIRSEEFLNLRTALGDSKAIDAIFVRSMQLTKNNTGIALLLTTLATFDHRIVQFDVPVFLLAFPLTDESEDEFDSRVKNLPTRMFSDTPNYHLGDRDKLQHFFGSAFVTFIFESRGTAERLGAAIEQGEQAIVIGGRDDDRDARANVLGQQFGLALMENPFQYPSEFLLHGIATMDTKQLYNTLEFENGFDSCR
;
A
#
# COMPACT_ATOMS: atom_id res chain seq x y z
N MET A 1 50.71 -29.03 -37.62
CA MET A 1 50.00 -28.26 -38.68
C MET A 1 49.21 -27.15 -38.02
N LYS A 2 49.54 -25.88 -38.33
CA LYS A 2 48.95 -24.65 -37.78
C LYS A 2 47.68 -24.27 -38.56
N LYS A 3 46.60 -23.91 -37.88
CA LYS A 3 45.47 -23.10 -38.42
C LYS A 3 44.99 -22.19 -37.28
N LYS A 4 45.53 -20.97 -37.15
CA LYS A 4 45.13 -19.68 -37.75
C LYS A 4 43.68 -19.29 -37.42
N ILE A 5 43.58 -18.52 -36.33
CA ILE A 5 42.47 -17.66 -35.91
C ILE A 5 42.54 -16.38 -36.76
N HIS A 6 41.39 -15.89 -37.27
CA HIS A 6 41.07 -14.48 -37.51
C HIS A 6 39.61 -14.38 -38.01
N ASN A 7 38.75 -13.63 -37.33
CA ASN A 7 38.32 -12.33 -37.85
C ASN A 7 37.41 -11.59 -36.87
N ALA A 8 37.76 -10.33 -36.67
CA ALA A 8 37.03 -9.31 -35.96
C ALA A 8 35.96 -8.70 -36.87
N SER A 9 34.81 -8.33 -36.31
CA SER A 9 33.82 -7.49 -36.96
C SER A 9 33.70 -6.17 -36.20
N SER A 10 33.99 -5.10 -36.92
CA SER A 10 33.97 -3.70 -36.52
C SER A 10 32.56 -3.17 -36.31
N VAL A 11 32.33 -2.49 -35.19
CA VAL A 11 31.13 -1.69 -34.90
C VAL A 11 31.32 -0.29 -35.49
N ALA A 12 30.45 0.10 -36.43
CA ALA A 12 30.40 1.46 -36.97
C ALA A 12 29.48 2.32 -36.09
N TYR A 13 30.04 3.36 -35.48
CA TYR A 13 29.29 4.41 -34.77
C TYR A 13 28.73 5.41 -35.78
N ASN A 14 27.41 5.60 -35.77
CA ASN A 14 26.70 6.52 -36.65
C ASN A 14 26.50 7.87 -35.91
N GLN A 15 27.22 8.90 -36.33
CA GLN A 15 27.05 10.28 -35.87
C GLN A 15 25.71 10.82 -36.40
N ARG A 16 24.80 11.21 -35.49
CA ARG A 16 23.63 12.02 -35.85
C ARG A 16 23.88 13.47 -35.44
N GLU A 17 23.69 14.33 -36.42
CA GLU A 17 23.81 15.78 -36.38
C GLU A 17 22.68 16.38 -35.51
N CYS A 18 23.05 17.24 -34.56
CA CYS A 18 22.10 18.07 -33.82
C CYS A 18 21.76 19.32 -34.64
N HIS A 19 20.50 19.42 -35.07
CA HIS A 19 19.96 20.60 -35.73
C HIS A 19 19.50 21.66 -34.71
N SER A 20 20.11 22.85 -34.86
CA SER A 20 19.62 24.22 -34.63
C SER A 20 18.44 24.45 -33.66
N CYS A 21 18.75 25.15 -32.55
CA CYS A 21 17.79 25.89 -31.74
C CYS A 21 17.33 27.17 -32.46
N GLU A 22 16.02 27.31 -32.69
CA GLU A 22 15.39 28.57 -33.10
C GLU A 22 14.78 29.29 -31.88
N CYS A 23 15.24 30.52 -31.64
CA CYS A 23 14.68 31.45 -30.67
C CYS A 23 13.35 32.02 -31.18
N ARG A 24 12.27 31.90 -30.41
CA ARG A 24 11.03 32.67 -30.62
C ARG A 24 10.79 33.69 -29.51
N ASN A 25 10.35 34.86 -29.96
CA ASN A 25 10.19 36.12 -29.22
C ASN A 25 9.17 36.07 -28.06
N PRO A 26 9.29 36.99 -27.08
CA PRO A 26 8.34 37.11 -25.99
C PRO A 26 7.00 37.71 -26.45
N ILE A 27 5.90 37.10 -25.99
CA ILE A 27 4.55 37.64 -26.10
C ILE A 27 4.32 38.58 -24.92
N SER A 28 4.17 39.87 -25.21
CA SER A 28 3.72 40.87 -24.22
C SER A 28 2.20 40.81 -24.07
N VAL A 29 1.72 40.40 -22.90
CA VAL A 29 0.29 40.42 -22.55
C VAL A 29 0.01 41.68 -21.72
N HIS A 30 -0.73 42.63 -22.29
CA HIS A 30 -1.29 43.77 -21.57
C HIS A 30 -2.58 43.34 -20.86
N LEU A 31 -2.54 43.22 -19.54
CA LEU A 31 -3.72 43.05 -18.68
C LEU A 31 -4.19 44.43 -18.19
N THR A 32 -5.38 44.84 -18.63
CA THR A 32 -6.09 46.00 -18.11
C THR A 32 -6.96 45.58 -16.92
N VAL A 33 -6.54 45.99 -15.71
CA VAL A 33 -7.34 45.83 -14.48
C VAL A 33 -8.40 46.93 -14.44
N ARG A 34 -9.68 46.53 -14.41
CA ARG A 34 -10.79 47.41 -14.02
C ARG A 34 -11.14 47.13 -12.55
N PRO A 35 -11.31 48.15 -11.69
CA PRO A 35 -11.92 47.97 -10.39
C PRO A 35 -13.42 48.20 -10.49
N SER A 36 -14.24 47.30 -9.95
CA SER A 36 -15.62 47.65 -9.59
C SER A 36 -16.17 46.78 -8.47
N ALA A 37 -16.46 47.45 -7.36
CA ALA A 37 -17.63 47.32 -6.50
C ALA A 37 -17.90 45.97 -5.79
N SER A 38 -17.52 45.96 -4.51
CA SER A 38 -18.40 45.70 -3.35
C SER A 38 -19.78 45.05 -3.59
N LEU A 39 -20.00 43.85 -3.03
CA LEU A 39 -21.07 43.51 -2.07
C LEU A 39 -20.93 42.04 -1.61
N PRO A 40 -21.31 41.69 -0.36
CA PRO A 40 -20.94 40.45 0.29
C PRO A 40 -21.91 39.32 -0.06
N LEU A 41 -21.41 38.23 -0.64
CA LEU A 41 -22.13 36.97 -0.82
C LEU A 41 -21.69 35.94 0.23
N PHE A 42 -21.65 36.35 1.49
CA PHE A 42 -21.26 35.52 2.64
C PHE A 42 -22.48 35.30 3.54
N LEU A 43 -23.57 34.70 3.06
CA LEU A 43 -24.67 34.29 3.96
C LEU A 43 -25.68 33.25 3.42
N PHE A 44 -25.27 32.28 2.60
CA PHE A 44 -26.20 31.22 2.16
C PHE A 44 -25.70 29.77 2.23
N ILE A 45 -24.52 29.51 2.81
CA ILE A 45 -23.96 28.14 2.93
C ILE A 45 -24.17 27.53 4.35
N PHE A 46 -24.69 28.28 5.32
CA PHE A 46 -24.75 27.83 6.72
C PHE A 46 -26.12 27.33 7.23
N LEU A 47 -27.13 27.15 6.35
CA LEU A 47 -28.48 26.72 6.77
C LEU A 47 -29.00 25.46 6.05
N TRP A 48 -28.10 24.53 5.74
CA TRP A 48 -28.47 23.16 5.31
C TRP A 48 -27.77 22.10 6.17
N CYS A 49 -27.74 22.32 7.49
CA CYS A 49 -27.37 21.30 8.45
C CYS A 49 -28.36 21.35 9.62
N TYR A 50 -28.71 20.16 10.12
CA TYR A 50 -29.54 19.88 11.30
C TYR A 50 -31.05 19.78 11.09
N SER A 51 -31.47 18.76 10.35
CA SER A 51 -32.59 17.89 10.74
C SER A 51 -32.49 16.54 10.03
N THR A 52 -31.38 15.83 10.19
CA THR A 52 -31.33 14.39 9.95
C THR A 52 -31.55 13.70 11.28
N THR A 53 -32.81 13.36 11.58
CA THR A 53 -33.14 12.38 12.60
C THR A 53 -32.42 11.08 12.28
N PHE A 54 -31.42 10.73 13.10
CA PHE A 54 -30.71 9.47 13.02
C PHE A 54 -31.65 8.37 13.52
N SER A 55 -32.39 7.75 12.59
CA SER A 55 -33.11 6.51 12.90
C SER A 55 -32.06 5.46 13.22
N GLN A 56 -32.07 4.94 14.46
CA GLN A 56 -31.27 3.77 14.83
C GLN A 56 -31.57 2.65 13.82
N PRO A 57 -30.59 2.19 13.02
CA PRO A 57 -30.84 1.09 12.12
C PRO A 57 -31.22 -0.11 12.97
N SER A 58 -32.40 -0.67 12.68
CA SER A 58 -32.70 -2.02 13.14
C SER A 58 -31.58 -2.93 12.65
N VAL A 59 -31.00 -3.72 13.55
CA VAL A 59 -29.89 -4.65 13.27
C VAL A 59 -30.40 -5.73 12.32
N LEU A 60 -30.52 -5.38 11.03
CA LEU A 60 -30.72 -6.32 9.95
C LEU A 60 -29.41 -7.09 9.85
N ARG A 61 -29.47 -8.40 10.10
CA ARG A 61 -28.34 -9.29 9.82
C ARG A 61 -28.09 -9.24 8.32
N ALA A 62 -27.04 -8.52 7.93
CA ALA A 62 -26.60 -8.47 6.56
C ALA A 62 -26.41 -9.90 6.02
N THR A 63 -26.97 -10.18 4.84
CA THR A 63 -26.78 -11.47 4.19
C THR A 63 -25.39 -11.54 3.54
N PRO A 64 -24.74 -12.72 3.47
CA PRO A 64 -23.42 -12.85 2.83
C PRO A 64 -23.33 -12.29 1.40
N ASN A 65 -24.45 -12.23 0.67
CA ASN A 65 -24.51 -11.67 -0.67
C ASN A 65 -24.40 -10.13 -0.69
N GLU A 66 -24.76 -9.43 0.39
CA GLU A 66 -24.66 -7.96 0.48
C GLU A 66 -23.20 -7.48 0.43
N PHE A 67 -22.27 -8.30 0.90
CA PHE A 67 -20.85 -7.95 0.90
C PHE A 67 -20.13 -8.25 -0.41
N GLN A 68 -20.81 -8.84 -1.40
CA GLN A 68 -20.17 -9.23 -2.65
C GLN A 68 -19.54 -8.03 -3.38
N GLN A 69 -20.13 -6.84 -3.27
CA GLN A 69 -19.60 -5.60 -3.85
C GLN A 69 -18.20 -5.22 -3.34
N TYR A 70 -17.87 -5.59 -2.10
CA TYR A 70 -16.54 -5.31 -1.50
C TYR A 70 -15.48 -6.32 -1.92
N LEU A 71 -15.89 -7.39 -2.62
CA LEU A 71 -15.01 -8.43 -3.12
C LEU A 71 -14.91 -8.42 -4.64
N GLN A 72 -15.52 -7.44 -5.32
CA GLN A 72 -15.49 -7.31 -6.76
C GLN A 72 -14.53 -6.21 -7.19
N PHE A 73 -13.59 -6.57 -8.06
CA PHE A 73 -12.74 -5.60 -8.73
C PHE A 73 -13.53 -4.87 -9.82
N ASP A 74 -13.24 -3.59 -9.99
CA ASP A 74 -13.73 -2.83 -11.13
C ASP A 74 -12.88 -3.19 -12.36
N THR A 75 -13.51 -3.57 -13.47
CA THR A 75 -12.79 -3.91 -14.72
C THR A 75 -12.73 -2.74 -15.69
N THR A 76 -13.25 -1.56 -15.32
CA THR A 76 -13.19 -0.40 -16.20
C THR A 76 -11.80 0.23 -16.18
N GLU A 77 -11.10 0.15 -17.32
CA GLU A 77 -9.84 0.85 -17.51
C GLU A 77 -10.12 2.34 -17.74
N SER A 78 -9.58 3.20 -16.88
CA SER A 78 -9.67 4.65 -17.04
C SER A 78 -8.28 5.29 -16.92
N LEU A 79 -8.00 6.33 -17.71
CA LEU A 79 -6.73 7.09 -17.61
C LEU A 79 -6.62 7.90 -16.31
N GLU A 80 -7.66 7.88 -15.46
CA GLU A 80 -7.69 8.56 -14.17
C GLU A 80 -6.64 8.00 -13.20
N PHE A 81 -6.16 6.78 -13.42
CA PHE A 81 -5.09 6.16 -12.63
C PHE A 81 -3.78 7.00 -12.61
N LEU A 82 -3.54 7.85 -13.61
CA LEU A 82 -2.37 8.74 -13.64
C LEU A 82 -2.47 9.88 -12.62
N VAL A 83 -3.70 10.26 -12.27
CA VAL A 83 -4.00 11.37 -11.36
C VAL A 83 -3.87 10.92 -9.90
N THR A 84 -4.00 9.61 -9.62
CA THR A 84 -3.92 9.07 -8.26
C THR A 84 -2.54 9.21 -7.62
N LEU A 85 -1.50 9.50 -8.40
CA LEU A 85 -0.16 9.79 -7.88
C LEU A 85 -0.05 11.22 -7.31
N LEU A 86 -0.99 12.11 -7.64
CA LEU A 86 -0.95 13.47 -7.12
C LEU A 86 -1.29 13.47 -5.62
N PRO A 87 -0.50 14.17 -4.77
CA PRO A 87 -0.65 14.12 -3.32
C PRO A 87 -2.07 14.33 -2.79
N PRO A 88 -2.90 15.24 -3.34
CA PRO A 88 -4.27 15.42 -2.86
C PRO A 88 -5.13 14.15 -2.97
N PHE A 89 -4.99 13.38 -4.05
CA PHE A 89 -5.78 12.16 -4.25
C PHE A 89 -5.27 11.00 -3.39
N LEU A 90 -3.95 10.91 -3.19
CA LEU A 90 -3.38 9.94 -2.25
C LEU A 90 -3.90 10.18 -0.82
N ILE A 91 -3.92 11.43 -0.37
CA ILE A 91 -4.44 11.79 0.96
C ILE A 91 -5.93 11.51 1.05
N GLN A 92 -6.72 11.96 0.06
CA GLN A 92 -8.17 11.75 0.05
C GLN A 92 -8.53 10.26 0.05
N ASN A 93 -7.92 9.47 -0.83
CA ASN A 93 -8.17 8.03 -0.90
C ASN A 93 -7.71 7.31 0.39
N GLY A 94 -6.63 7.79 1.02
CA GLY A 94 -6.19 7.29 2.32
C GLY A 94 -7.22 7.54 3.42
N ILE A 95 -7.78 8.75 3.49
CA ILE A 95 -8.86 9.08 4.44
C ILE A 95 -10.08 8.19 4.18
N GLU A 96 -10.49 8.04 2.92
CA GLU A 96 -11.68 7.24 2.56
C GLU A 96 -11.50 5.75 2.86
N LEU A 97 -10.30 5.19 2.65
CA LEU A 97 -10.00 3.80 3.00
C LEU A 97 -9.98 3.60 4.52
N LYS A 98 -9.39 4.52 5.28
CA LYS A 98 -9.43 4.48 6.75
C LYS A 98 -10.87 4.59 7.27
N GLU A 99 -11.68 5.47 6.69
CA GLU A 99 -13.10 5.61 7.03
C GLU A 99 -13.88 4.31 6.77
N PHE A 100 -13.63 3.66 5.63
CA PHE A 100 -14.20 2.34 5.34
C PHE A 100 -13.84 1.32 6.42
N ILE A 101 -12.57 1.19 6.82
CA ILE A 101 -12.15 0.23 7.86
C ILE A 101 -12.82 0.54 9.22
N ARG A 102 -13.02 1.81 9.55
CA ARG A 102 -13.69 2.25 10.79
C ARG A 102 -15.20 1.98 10.80
N SER A 103 -15.82 1.83 9.63
CA SER A 103 -17.28 1.74 9.49
C SER A 103 -17.88 0.50 10.15
N GLU A 104 -19.14 0.60 10.57
CA GLU A 104 -19.94 -0.55 11.00
C GLU A 104 -20.10 -1.58 9.87
N GLU A 105 -20.15 -1.11 8.63
CA GLU A 105 -20.26 -1.95 7.43
C GLU A 105 -19.07 -2.92 7.31
N PHE A 106 -17.85 -2.41 7.47
CA PHE A 106 -16.64 -3.24 7.46
C PHE A 106 -16.59 -4.19 8.66
N LEU A 107 -17.00 -3.73 9.84
CA LEU A 107 -17.10 -4.59 11.03
C LEU A 107 -18.10 -5.75 10.81
N ASN A 108 -19.24 -5.48 10.19
CA ASN A 108 -20.25 -6.48 9.85
C ASN A 108 -19.71 -7.46 8.81
N LEU A 109 -19.00 -6.98 7.77
CA LEU A 109 -18.33 -7.80 6.78
C LEU A 109 -17.31 -8.75 7.44
N ARG A 110 -16.41 -8.22 8.28
CA ARG A 110 -15.41 -9.01 9.00
C ARG A 110 -16.05 -10.06 9.90
N THR A 111 -17.12 -9.69 10.61
CA THR A 111 -17.84 -10.61 11.51
C THR A 111 -18.55 -11.73 10.73
N ALA A 112 -19.11 -11.41 9.56
CA ALA A 112 -19.87 -12.36 8.74
C ALA A 112 -18.96 -13.29 7.92
N LEU A 113 -17.87 -12.78 7.35
CA LEU A 113 -17.03 -13.51 6.40
C LEU A 113 -15.65 -13.91 6.95
N GLY A 114 -15.28 -13.39 8.12
CA GLY A 114 -14.00 -13.64 8.76
C GLY A 114 -12.87 -12.72 8.27
N ASP A 115 -11.76 -12.78 9.00
CA ASP A 115 -10.61 -11.89 8.81
C ASP A 115 -9.96 -12.01 7.43
N SER A 116 -9.83 -13.24 6.93
CA SER A 116 -9.26 -13.47 5.60
C SER A 116 -10.01 -12.72 4.48
N LYS A 117 -11.35 -12.71 4.53
CA LYS A 117 -12.18 -11.96 3.57
C LYS A 117 -12.26 -10.47 3.86
N ALA A 118 -12.08 -10.07 5.11
CA ALA A 118 -11.90 -8.66 5.44
C ALA A 118 -10.58 -8.09 4.86
N ILE A 119 -9.50 -8.87 4.86
CA ILE A 119 -8.22 -8.48 4.23
C ILE A 119 -8.42 -8.29 2.71
N ASP A 120 -9.12 -9.22 2.05
CA ASP A 120 -9.49 -9.07 0.64
C ASP A 120 -10.26 -7.76 0.40
N ALA A 121 -11.27 -7.48 1.24
CA ALA A 121 -12.11 -6.30 1.11
C ALA A 121 -11.34 -4.98 1.27
N ILE A 122 -10.35 -4.92 2.17
CA ILE A 122 -9.48 -3.73 2.30
C ILE A 122 -8.74 -3.49 0.98
N PHE A 123 -8.08 -4.53 0.45
CA PHE A 123 -7.31 -4.40 -0.79
C PHE A 123 -8.19 -4.07 -2.00
N VAL A 124 -9.32 -4.76 -2.16
CA VAL A 124 -10.29 -4.50 -3.24
C VAL A 124 -10.82 -3.07 -3.16
N ARG A 125 -11.18 -2.58 -1.96
CA ARG A 125 -11.60 -1.19 -1.78
C ARG A 125 -10.49 -0.22 -2.18
N SER A 126 -9.24 -0.50 -1.83
CA SER A 126 -8.10 0.31 -2.24
C SER A 126 -7.93 0.34 -3.78
N MET A 127 -8.08 -0.80 -4.44
CA MET A 127 -8.06 -0.89 -5.91
C MET A 127 -9.18 -0.05 -6.55
N GLN A 128 -10.40 -0.09 -5.99
CA GLN A 128 -11.52 0.73 -6.45
C GLN A 128 -11.24 2.24 -6.30
N LEU A 129 -10.73 2.66 -5.15
CA LEU A 129 -10.40 4.07 -4.87
C LEU A 129 -9.29 4.61 -5.79
N THR A 130 -8.38 3.73 -6.20
CA THR A 130 -7.21 4.07 -7.02
C THR A 130 -7.39 3.77 -8.50
N LYS A 131 -8.61 3.43 -8.93
CA LYS A 131 -8.92 3.11 -10.34
C LYS A 131 -7.98 2.04 -10.90
N ASN A 132 -7.77 0.98 -10.11
CA ASN A 132 -6.89 -0.15 -10.38
C ASN A 132 -5.40 0.19 -10.52
N ASN A 133 -4.94 1.32 -9.99
CA ASN A 133 -3.51 1.60 -9.84
C ASN A 133 -2.92 0.73 -8.71
N THR A 134 -2.50 -0.49 -9.06
CA THR A 134 -2.04 -1.51 -8.11
C THR A 134 -0.95 -1.02 -7.16
N GLY A 135 0.06 -0.29 -7.66
CA GLY A 135 1.13 0.24 -6.82
C GLY A 135 0.62 1.22 -5.76
N ILE A 136 -0.27 2.14 -6.14
CA ILE A 136 -0.88 3.09 -5.20
C ILE A 136 -1.88 2.37 -4.28
N ALA A 137 -2.60 1.36 -4.77
CA ALA A 137 -3.52 0.57 -3.97
C ALA A 137 -2.81 -0.19 -2.84
N LEU A 138 -1.65 -0.78 -3.15
CA LEU A 138 -0.79 -1.44 -2.17
C LEU A 138 -0.27 -0.43 -1.14
N LEU A 139 0.28 0.71 -1.59
CA LEU A 139 0.75 1.77 -0.69
C LEU A 139 -0.35 2.26 0.26
N LEU A 140 -1.54 2.57 -0.28
CA LEU A 140 -2.69 3.01 0.52
C LEU A 140 -3.11 1.94 1.53
N THR A 141 -3.09 0.67 1.12
CA THR A 141 -3.45 -0.43 2.01
C THR A 141 -2.44 -0.55 3.14
N THR A 142 -1.13 -0.51 2.85
CA THR A 142 -0.06 -0.49 3.87
C THR A 142 -0.32 0.61 4.90
N LEU A 143 -0.51 1.86 4.44
CA LEU A 143 -0.72 3.01 5.32
C LEU A 143 -2.03 2.91 6.13
N ALA A 144 -3.11 2.40 5.52
CA ALA A 144 -4.39 2.24 6.20
C ALA A 144 -4.40 1.09 7.22
N THR A 145 -3.44 0.16 7.13
CA THR A 145 -3.28 -0.98 8.06
C THR A 145 -2.28 -0.74 9.19
N PHE A 146 -1.58 0.40 9.24
CA PHE A 146 -0.72 0.74 10.37
C PHE A 146 -1.49 0.76 11.69
N ASP A 147 -0.99 0.05 12.69
CA ASP A 147 -1.58 -0.05 14.03
C ASP A 147 -0.81 0.74 15.10
N HIS A 148 0.17 1.54 14.66
CA HIS A 148 0.88 2.52 15.48
C HIS A 148 0.56 3.97 15.06
N ARG A 149 0.31 4.85 16.04
CA ARG A 149 0.09 6.29 15.80
C ARG A 149 1.37 7.07 15.58
N ILE A 150 2.40 6.68 16.30
CA ILE A 150 3.67 7.40 16.39
C ILE A 150 4.78 6.39 16.21
N VAL A 151 5.72 6.68 15.32
CA VAL A 151 7.02 6.01 15.29
C VAL A 151 8.03 6.91 15.96
N GLN A 152 8.76 6.34 16.91
CA GLN A 152 9.81 7.04 17.64
C GLN A 152 11.14 6.52 17.16
N PHE A 153 12.03 7.41 16.72
CA PHE A 153 13.41 7.14 16.31
C PHE A 153 14.34 7.57 17.43
N ASP A 154 15.05 6.60 18.01
CA ASP A 154 16.15 6.88 18.93
C ASP A 154 17.40 7.20 18.08
N VAL A 155 17.69 8.49 17.90
CA VAL A 155 18.97 8.93 17.35
C VAL A 155 19.90 9.30 18.50
N PRO A 156 21.23 9.09 18.43
CA PRO A 156 22.16 9.15 19.57
C PRO A 156 22.18 10.43 20.45
N VAL A 157 21.40 11.46 20.12
CA VAL A 157 21.35 12.75 20.82
C VAL A 157 19.91 13.19 21.15
N PHE A 158 18.87 12.73 20.44
CA PHE A 158 17.48 13.16 20.62
C PHE A 158 16.50 12.04 20.25
N LEU A 159 15.31 12.05 20.85
CA LEU A 159 14.20 11.20 20.43
C LEU A 159 13.37 11.94 19.39
N LEU A 160 13.29 11.42 18.15
CA LEU A 160 12.45 11.99 17.10
C LEU A 160 11.15 11.19 17.01
N ALA A 161 10.00 11.83 17.25
CA ALA A 161 8.70 11.20 17.12
C ALA A 161 7.97 11.73 15.87
N PHE A 162 7.54 10.84 14.98
CA PHE A 162 6.78 11.19 13.79
C PHE A 162 5.38 10.60 13.86
N PRO A 163 4.32 11.41 13.71
CA PRO A 163 2.97 10.88 13.59
C PRO A 163 2.85 10.13 12.25
N LEU A 164 2.36 8.89 12.30
CA LEU A 164 2.05 8.08 11.11
C LEU A 164 0.65 8.33 10.57
N THR A 165 -0.19 9.02 11.33
CA THR A 165 -1.60 9.26 11.00
C THR A 165 -2.01 10.68 11.35
N ASP A 166 -2.94 11.20 10.58
CA ASP A 166 -3.66 12.45 10.77
C ASP A 166 -4.99 12.28 11.52
N GLU A 167 -5.35 11.03 11.85
CA GLU A 167 -6.56 10.68 12.60
C GLU A 167 -6.53 11.21 14.04
N SER A 168 -7.71 11.56 14.56
CA SER A 168 -7.90 11.71 16.01
C SER A 168 -7.69 10.37 16.73
N GLU A 169 -7.53 10.41 18.05
CA GLU A 169 -7.29 9.21 18.86
C GLU A 169 -8.45 8.21 18.77
N ASP A 170 -9.69 8.70 18.95
CA ASP A 170 -10.90 7.87 18.86
C ASP A 170 -11.06 7.24 17.46
N GLU A 171 -10.76 8.00 16.42
CA GLU A 171 -10.79 7.53 15.04
C GLU A 171 -9.76 6.42 14.79
N PHE A 172 -8.52 6.65 15.22
CA PHE A 172 -7.45 5.68 15.09
C PHE A 172 -7.77 4.39 15.86
N ASP A 173 -8.22 4.50 17.10
CA ASP A 173 -8.54 3.35 17.95
C ASP A 173 -9.70 2.54 17.37
N SER A 174 -10.71 3.22 16.82
CA SER A 174 -11.81 2.57 16.11
C SER A 174 -11.32 1.79 14.89
N ARG A 175 -10.42 2.39 14.09
CA ARG A 175 -9.83 1.75 12.90
C ARG A 175 -9.05 0.50 13.29
N VAL A 176 -8.12 0.64 14.23
CA VAL A 176 -7.24 -0.45 14.67
C VAL A 176 -8.04 -1.58 15.30
N LYS A 177 -9.08 -1.28 16.08
CA LYS A 177 -9.98 -2.30 16.64
C LYS A 177 -10.71 -3.11 15.55
N ASN A 178 -11.02 -2.48 14.42
CA ASN A 178 -11.70 -3.11 13.29
C ASN A 178 -10.75 -3.85 12.34
N LEU A 179 -9.43 -3.63 12.42
CA LEU A 179 -8.47 -4.38 11.60
C LEU A 179 -8.58 -5.90 11.83
N PRO A 180 -8.45 -6.72 10.78
CA PRO A 180 -8.34 -8.18 10.88
C PRO A 180 -7.25 -8.58 11.88
N THR A 181 -7.51 -9.58 12.73
CA THR A 181 -6.55 -10.00 13.77
C THR A 181 -6.02 -11.42 13.57
N ARG A 182 -6.67 -12.24 12.74
CA ARG A 182 -6.32 -13.63 12.45
C ARG A 182 -5.82 -13.77 11.03
N MET A 183 -4.57 -13.38 10.83
CA MET A 183 -3.90 -13.54 9.55
C MET A 183 -3.43 -14.98 9.32
N PHE A 184 -3.08 -15.70 10.39
CA PHE A 184 -2.53 -17.05 10.34
C PHE A 184 -3.33 -18.06 11.17
N SER A 185 -3.11 -19.35 10.93
CA SER A 185 -3.74 -20.42 11.71
C SER A 185 -3.21 -20.51 13.14
N ASP A 186 -1.98 -20.05 13.34
CA ASP A 186 -1.25 -20.01 14.61
C ASP A 186 -1.30 -18.62 15.28
N THR A 187 -2.19 -17.73 14.81
CA THR A 187 -2.45 -16.44 15.47
C THR A 187 -2.76 -16.65 16.95
N PRO A 188 -2.09 -15.93 17.87
CA PRO A 188 -2.40 -16.00 19.29
C PRO A 188 -3.84 -15.59 19.63
N ASN A 189 -4.43 -16.22 20.66
CA ASN A 189 -5.81 -15.95 21.07
C ASN A 189 -6.03 -14.65 21.88
N TYR A 190 -5.03 -13.76 21.97
CA TYR A 190 -5.18 -12.47 22.66
C TYR A 190 -5.68 -11.36 21.73
N HIS A 191 -6.13 -10.25 22.30
CA HIS A 191 -6.90 -9.20 21.61
C HIS A 191 -6.19 -8.49 20.43
N LEU A 192 -4.86 -8.46 20.42
CA LEU A 192 -4.07 -7.83 19.36
C LEU A 192 -3.87 -8.73 18.14
N GLY A 193 -3.80 -10.06 18.31
CA GLY A 193 -3.59 -11.02 17.22
C GLY A 193 -2.38 -10.66 16.34
N ASP A 194 -2.58 -10.71 15.02
CA ASP A 194 -1.61 -10.44 13.95
C ASP A 194 -1.93 -9.13 13.20
N ARG A 195 -2.44 -8.09 13.87
CA ARG A 195 -2.82 -6.81 13.21
C ARG A 195 -1.64 -6.12 12.54
N ASP A 196 -0.53 -6.03 13.25
CA ASP A 196 0.75 -5.49 12.79
C ASP A 196 1.30 -6.29 11.58
N LYS A 197 0.96 -7.56 11.44
CA LYS A 197 1.42 -8.37 10.29
C LYS A 197 0.81 -7.89 8.96
N LEU A 198 -0.31 -7.16 8.99
CA LEU A 198 -0.92 -6.57 7.79
C LEU A 198 0.00 -5.54 7.14
N GLN A 199 0.65 -4.65 7.92
CA GLN A 199 1.57 -3.65 7.38
C GLN A 199 2.82 -4.31 6.77
N HIS A 200 3.32 -5.39 7.36
CA HIS A 200 4.42 -6.20 6.81
C HIS A 200 4.03 -6.84 5.47
N PHE A 201 2.86 -7.48 5.42
CA PHE A 201 2.35 -8.10 4.20
C PHE A 201 2.17 -7.10 3.06
N PHE A 202 1.39 -6.04 3.27
CA PHE A 202 1.10 -5.08 2.21
C PHE A 202 2.31 -4.20 1.88
N GLY A 203 3.12 -3.84 2.87
CA GLY A 203 4.37 -3.10 2.66
C GLY A 203 5.36 -3.89 1.81
N SER A 204 5.57 -5.18 2.13
CA SER A 204 6.42 -6.05 1.32
C SER A 204 5.86 -6.28 -0.10
N ALA A 205 4.53 -6.41 -0.23
CA ALA A 205 3.88 -6.49 -1.54
C ALA A 205 4.11 -5.21 -2.37
N PHE A 206 3.93 -4.02 -1.77
CA PHE A 206 4.17 -2.73 -2.41
C PHE A 206 5.60 -2.60 -2.93
N VAL A 207 6.58 -2.86 -2.07
CA VAL A 207 8.00 -2.78 -2.43
C VAL A 207 8.32 -3.74 -3.57
N THR A 208 7.87 -4.99 -3.46
CA THR A 208 8.08 -6.00 -4.51
C THR A 208 7.47 -5.57 -5.83
N PHE A 209 6.25 -5.03 -5.78
CA PHE A 209 5.52 -4.55 -6.96
C PHE A 209 6.26 -3.41 -7.65
N ILE A 210 6.71 -2.39 -6.90
CA ILE A 210 7.36 -1.20 -7.47
C ILE A 210 8.76 -1.50 -8.02
N PHE A 211 9.51 -2.40 -7.39
CA PHE A 211 10.88 -2.73 -7.83
C PHE A 211 10.96 -3.93 -8.76
N GLU A 212 9.83 -4.59 -9.06
CA GLU A 212 9.74 -5.77 -9.92
C GLU A 212 10.72 -6.89 -9.51
N SER A 213 11.02 -7.01 -8.21
CA SER A 213 12.12 -7.84 -7.71
C SER A 213 11.92 -8.30 -6.27
N ARG A 214 12.01 -9.62 -6.05
CA ARG A 214 12.08 -10.20 -4.69
C ARG A 214 13.34 -9.76 -3.97
N GLY A 215 14.52 -9.91 -4.57
CA GLY A 215 15.78 -9.56 -3.90
C GLY A 215 15.87 -8.09 -3.46
N THR A 216 15.26 -7.15 -4.20
CA THR A 216 15.17 -5.75 -3.74
C THR A 216 14.19 -5.61 -2.57
N ALA A 217 13.05 -6.30 -2.61
CA ALA A 217 12.11 -6.32 -1.50
C ALA A 217 12.66 -6.98 -0.25
N GLU A 218 13.46 -8.04 -0.38
CA GLU A 218 14.15 -8.69 0.74
C GLU A 218 15.19 -7.76 1.37
N ARG A 219 16.02 -7.09 0.56
CA ARG A 219 16.99 -6.13 1.09
C ARG A 219 16.33 -4.95 1.79
N LEU A 220 15.24 -4.42 1.24
CA LEU A 220 14.51 -3.33 1.87
C LEU A 220 13.75 -3.80 3.11
N GLY A 221 13.15 -4.99 3.07
CA GLY A 221 12.52 -5.64 4.23
C GLY A 221 13.51 -5.85 5.37
N ALA A 222 14.68 -6.41 5.08
CA ALA A 222 15.76 -6.57 6.05
C ALA A 222 16.27 -5.21 6.58
N ALA A 223 16.30 -4.17 5.75
CA ALA A 223 16.66 -2.81 6.19
C ALA A 223 15.56 -2.20 7.07
N ILE A 224 14.28 -2.47 6.80
CA ILE A 224 13.15 -2.05 7.63
C ILE A 224 13.18 -2.80 8.96
N GLU A 225 13.37 -4.12 8.97
CA GLU A 225 13.48 -4.93 10.19
C GLU A 225 14.68 -4.50 11.04
N GLN A 226 15.85 -4.25 10.42
CA GLN A 226 17.01 -3.68 11.12
C GLN A 226 16.71 -2.28 11.65
N GLY A 227 15.95 -1.48 10.90
CA GLY A 227 15.42 -0.20 11.35
C GLY A 227 14.56 -0.38 12.59
N GLU A 228 13.53 -1.21 12.53
CA GLU A 228 12.62 -1.51 13.64
C GLU A 228 13.37 -2.03 14.87
N GLN A 229 14.36 -2.91 14.72
CA GLN A 229 15.19 -3.37 15.84
C GLN A 229 16.06 -2.27 16.44
N ALA A 230 16.59 -1.37 15.61
CA ALA A 230 17.40 -0.26 16.06
C ALA A 230 16.58 0.89 16.68
N ILE A 231 15.29 0.95 16.39
CA ILE A 231 14.44 2.12 16.60
C ILE A 231 13.30 1.86 17.59
N VAL A 232 12.69 0.67 17.56
CA VAL A 232 11.57 0.29 18.43
C VAL A 232 12.11 -0.35 19.69
N ILE A 233 12.07 0.41 20.79
CA ILE A 233 12.44 -0.09 22.13
C ILE A 233 11.55 -1.29 22.48
N GLY A 234 12.14 -2.49 22.47
CA GLY A 234 11.43 -3.74 22.77
C GLY A 234 10.97 -4.55 21.55
N GLY A 235 11.39 -4.21 20.34
CA GLY A 235 11.20 -5.04 19.15
C GLY A 235 11.78 -6.43 19.36
N ARG A 236 10.91 -7.45 19.38
CA ARG A 236 11.30 -8.85 19.45
C ARG A 236 11.19 -9.44 18.05
N ASP A 237 12.21 -10.18 17.65
CA ASP A 237 12.16 -10.99 16.43
C ASP A 237 10.95 -11.93 16.49
N ASP A 238 9.98 -11.72 15.59
CA ASP A 238 8.73 -12.48 15.49
C ASP A 238 8.69 -13.13 14.11
N ASP A 239 8.83 -14.46 14.07
CA ASP A 239 8.81 -15.25 12.84
C ASP A 239 7.57 -14.98 11.96
N ARG A 240 6.47 -14.48 12.55
CA ARG A 240 5.26 -14.09 11.82
C ARG A 240 5.45 -12.82 10.99
N ASP A 241 6.33 -11.90 11.36
CA ASP A 241 6.70 -10.73 10.53
C ASP A 241 7.43 -11.18 9.26
N ALA A 242 8.44 -12.04 9.42
CA ALA A 242 9.18 -12.62 8.30
C ALA A 242 8.25 -13.40 7.36
N ARG A 243 7.30 -14.17 7.92
CA ARG A 243 6.28 -14.87 7.13
C ARG A 243 5.35 -13.90 6.39
N ALA A 244 4.87 -12.85 7.06
CA ALA A 244 4.04 -11.83 6.43
C ALA A 244 4.78 -11.13 5.27
N ASN A 245 6.06 -10.81 5.47
CA ASN A 245 6.93 -10.24 4.45
C ASN A 245 7.02 -11.15 3.21
N VAL A 246 7.36 -12.43 3.39
CA VAL A 246 7.46 -13.39 2.27
C VAL A 246 6.14 -13.56 1.54
N LEU A 247 5.02 -13.70 2.25
CA LEU A 247 3.71 -13.83 1.62
C LEU A 247 3.31 -12.56 0.88
N GLY A 248 3.65 -11.40 1.43
CA GLY A 248 3.49 -10.10 0.78
C GLY A 248 4.28 -10.02 -0.53
N GLN A 249 5.55 -10.44 -0.53
CA GLN A 249 6.37 -10.49 -1.75
C GLN A 249 5.77 -11.42 -2.82
N GLN A 250 5.28 -12.59 -2.41
CA GLN A 250 4.61 -13.52 -3.32
C GLN A 250 3.35 -12.89 -3.94
N PHE A 251 2.54 -12.23 -3.13
CA PHE A 251 1.37 -11.50 -3.59
C PHE A 251 1.73 -10.36 -4.55
N GLY A 252 2.72 -9.54 -4.20
CA GLY A 252 3.20 -8.44 -5.02
C GLY A 252 3.68 -8.87 -6.41
N LEU A 253 4.36 -10.02 -6.52
CA LEU A 253 4.71 -10.58 -7.83
C LEU A 253 3.50 -11.09 -8.61
N ALA A 254 2.59 -11.81 -7.94
CA ALA A 254 1.41 -12.36 -8.60
C ALA A 254 0.53 -11.24 -9.19
N LEU A 255 0.51 -10.06 -8.55
CA LEU A 255 -0.16 -8.87 -9.05
C LEU A 255 0.42 -8.31 -10.35
N MET A 256 1.70 -8.58 -10.67
CA MET A 256 2.30 -8.19 -11.96
C MET A 256 1.76 -9.05 -13.11
N GLU A 257 1.41 -10.31 -12.82
CA GLU A 257 0.83 -11.23 -13.79
C GLU A 257 -0.68 -11.03 -13.93
N ASN A 258 -1.36 -10.77 -12.81
CA ASN A 258 -2.80 -10.56 -12.75
C ASN A 258 -3.14 -9.57 -11.61
N PRO A 259 -3.64 -8.36 -11.90
CA PRO A 259 -3.95 -7.37 -10.85
C PRO A 259 -5.17 -7.73 -10.00
N PHE A 260 -5.92 -8.78 -10.37
CA PHE A 260 -7.16 -9.19 -9.70
C PHE A 260 -6.97 -10.42 -8.79
N GLN A 261 -5.80 -10.54 -8.17
CA GLN A 261 -5.48 -11.57 -7.18
C GLN A 261 -5.97 -11.14 -5.79
N TYR A 262 -6.42 -12.10 -4.98
CA TYR A 262 -6.88 -11.82 -3.62
C TYR A 262 -5.76 -12.08 -2.59
N PRO A 263 -5.53 -11.17 -1.63
CA PRO A 263 -4.56 -11.41 -0.54
C PRO A 263 -4.77 -12.75 0.18
N SER A 264 -6.02 -13.14 0.43
CA SER A 264 -6.37 -14.37 1.15
C SER A 264 -5.84 -15.65 0.51
N GLU A 265 -5.66 -15.67 -0.81
CA GLU A 265 -5.15 -16.84 -1.54
C GLU A 265 -3.72 -17.19 -1.09
N PHE A 266 -2.93 -16.18 -0.73
CA PHE A 266 -1.56 -16.34 -0.25
C PHE A 266 -1.52 -16.71 1.23
N LEU A 267 -2.44 -16.17 2.04
CA LEU A 267 -2.52 -16.46 3.47
C LEU A 267 -2.89 -17.93 3.76
N LEU A 268 -3.80 -18.50 2.97
CA LEU A 268 -4.27 -19.88 3.13
C LEU A 268 -3.22 -20.92 2.69
N HIS A 269 -2.40 -20.61 1.69
CA HIS A 269 -1.45 -21.56 1.09
C HIS A 269 -0.08 -21.56 1.79
N GLY A 270 0.25 -20.50 2.53
CA GLY A 270 1.51 -20.37 3.27
C GLY A 270 1.73 -21.37 4.41
N ILE A 271 0.78 -22.26 4.69
CA ILE A 271 0.89 -23.29 5.75
C ILE A 271 1.50 -24.60 5.21
N ALA A 272 1.35 -24.89 3.91
CA ALA A 272 1.65 -26.23 3.37
C ALA A 272 3.03 -26.37 2.72
N THR A 273 3.70 -25.27 2.37
CA THR A 273 4.83 -25.32 1.40
C THR A 273 6.15 -24.77 1.90
N MET A 274 6.23 -24.21 3.10
CA MET A 274 7.50 -23.66 3.61
C MET A 274 7.95 -24.39 4.86
N ASP A 275 8.77 -25.43 4.66
CA ASP A 275 9.76 -25.81 5.67
C ASP A 275 10.64 -24.58 5.90
N THR A 276 10.65 -24.05 7.12
CA THR A 276 11.41 -22.84 7.49
C THR A 276 12.89 -22.96 7.12
N LYS A 277 13.45 -24.18 7.05
CA LYS A 277 14.81 -24.39 6.53
C LYS A 277 14.96 -24.05 5.04
N GLN A 278 13.92 -24.25 4.24
CA GLN A 278 13.93 -23.92 2.82
C GLN A 278 13.82 -22.41 2.59
N LEU A 279 13.16 -21.68 3.49
CA LEU A 279 13.11 -20.22 3.51
C LEU A 279 14.52 -19.64 3.65
N TYR A 280 15.27 -20.07 4.68
CA TYR A 280 16.64 -19.62 4.91
C TYR A 280 17.62 -20.08 3.81
N ASN A 281 17.45 -21.31 3.28
CA ASN A 281 18.30 -21.78 2.19
C ASN A 281 18.06 -21.04 0.86
N THR A 282 16.84 -20.52 0.62
CA THR A 282 16.57 -19.68 -0.57
C THR A 282 17.23 -18.30 -0.40
N LEU A 283 17.21 -17.76 0.81
CA LEU A 283 17.89 -16.49 1.17
C LEU A 283 19.43 -16.59 1.09
N GLU A 284 20.02 -17.75 1.35
CA GLU A 284 21.47 -17.95 1.20
C GLU A 284 21.91 -18.19 -0.27
N PHE A 285 21.04 -18.75 -1.11
CA PHE A 285 21.41 -19.12 -2.48
C PHE A 285 21.48 -17.92 -3.44
N GLU A 286 20.69 -16.87 -3.24
CA GLU A 286 20.73 -15.66 -4.10
C GLU A 286 21.88 -14.70 -3.74
N ASN A 287 22.39 -14.74 -2.50
CA ASN A 287 23.56 -13.96 -2.09
C ASN A 287 24.89 -14.48 -2.69
N GLY A 288 24.89 -15.64 -3.35
CA GLY A 288 26.05 -16.20 -4.05
C GLY A 288 26.33 -15.59 -5.44
N PHE A 289 25.39 -14.80 -6.00
CA PHE A 289 25.48 -14.34 -7.39
C PHE A 289 26.20 -13.00 -7.60
N ASP A 290 26.54 -12.26 -6.53
CA ASP A 290 27.22 -10.96 -6.61
C ASP A 290 28.76 -11.03 -6.48
N SER A 291 29.37 -12.23 -6.51
CA SER A 291 30.84 -12.37 -6.48
C SER A 291 31.52 -12.39 -7.87
N CYS A 292 30.79 -12.09 -8.94
CA CYS A 292 31.33 -12.01 -10.30
C CYS A 292 30.89 -10.74 -11.02
N ARG A 293 31.37 -9.57 -10.56
CA ARG A 293 31.54 -8.36 -11.39
C ARG A 293 32.63 -7.47 -10.83
#